data_AF-A0A4Q3UA97-F1
#
_entry.id   AF-A0A4Q3UA97-F1
#
_cell.length_a   1.000
_cell.length_b   1.000
_cell.length_c   1.000
_cell.angle_alpha   90.00
_cell.angle_beta   90.00
_cell.angle_gamma   90.00
#
_symmetry.space_group_name_H-M   'P 1'
#
loop_
_entity.id
_entity.type
_entity.pdbx_description
1 polymer ?
#
loop_
_entity_poly.entity_id
_entity_poly.type
_entity_poly.pdbx_seq_one_letter_code
_entity_poly.pdbx_strand_id
1 'polypeptide(L)'
;MNTHVLALQFMAAQGLLGAFDTVYHHELTEALPNRSTARTELAIHATRAAIYGVLFVGLSNWQWHGMFAVALIAFFAVEIVLTLWDFVIEDQTRLLPASERVTHTVLAINGGAFITLLALNVPAWLEEPTALVWHSQGWLGIFLALCGIGVGLSGIRDAFASRATGIDNAGERTVSPVRFHDQPQHVLVTGATGFVGQVLVRALLADGHTVTALARNPKKAAWTFNGAVRCIARLDEIAPIERVDVVINLAGARILGQRWTAARQQVLRNSRVAYTEKLVDWMGRMKHKPRLMLSASAVGYYGVQPPDDETAFNEDAP
;
A
#
# COMPACT_ATOMS: atom_id res chain seq x y z
N MET A 1 -36.91 -23.10 5.81
CA MET A 1 -35.88 -22.33 6.56
C MET A 1 -36.10 -20.87 6.23
N ASN A 2 -36.12 -19.97 7.23
CA ASN A 2 -36.30 -18.54 6.97
C ASN A 2 -34.97 -17.96 6.48
N THR A 3 -34.80 -17.89 5.15
CA THR A 3 -33.60 -17.40 4.47
C THR A 3 -33.29 -15.95 4.81
N HIS A 4 -34.30 -15.13 5.06
CA HIS A 4 -34.13 -13.74 5.49
C HIS A 4 -33.49 -13.64 6.88
N VAL A 5 -34.01 -14.37 7.88
CA VAL A 5 -33.42 -14.36 9.23
C VAL A 5 -31.99 -14.92 9.21
N LEU A 6 -31.74 -15.96 8.41
CA LEU A 6 -30.40 -16.50 8.24
C LEU A 6 -29.46 -15.46 7.60
N ALA A 7 -29.91 -14.72 6.58
CA ALA A 7 -29.13 -13.62 6.00
C ALA A 7 -28.72 -12.60 7.08
N LEU A 8 -29.66 -12.18 7.94
CA LEU A 8 -29.39 -11.23 9.01
C LEU A 8 -28.41 -11.77 10.07
N GLN A 9 -28.37 -13.08 10.32
CA GLN A 9 -27.37 -13.70 11.19
C GLN A 9 -25.96 -13.62 10.57
N PHE A 10 -25.84 -13.87 9.26
CA PHE A 10 -24.56 -13.68 8.54
C PHE A 10 -24.15 -12.20 8.53
N MET A 11 -25.11 -11.28 8.42
CA MET A 11 -24.86 -9.84 8.56
C MET A 11 -24.35 -9.48 9.96
N ALA A 12 -24.89 -10.07 11.01
CA ALA A 12 -24.40 -9.87 12.38
C ALA A 12 -22.96 -10.38 12.54
N ALA A 13 -22.64 -11.55 11.98
CA ALA A 13 -21.27 -12.05 11.92
C ALA A 13 -20.36 -11.11 11.13
N GLN A 14 -20.85 -10.54 10.02
CA GLN A 14 -20.11 -9.53 9.24
C GLN A 14 -19.79 -8.30 10.08
N GLY A 15 -20.73 -7.84 10.90
CA GLY A 15 -20.53 -6.70 11.80
C GLY A 15 -19.43 -6.94 12.83
N LEU A 16 -19.39 -8.15 13.42
CA LEU A 16 -18.34 -8.54 14.36
C LEU A 16 -16.97 -8.66 13.69
N LEU A 17 -16.91 -9.31 12.52
CA LEU A 17 -15.66 -9.47 11.77
C LEU A 17 -15.12 -8.12 11.27
N GLY A 18 -15.99 -7.24 10.78
CA GLY A 18 -15.60 -5.90 10.33
C GLY A 18 -15.12 -5.00 11.49
N ALA A 19 -15.73 -5.13 12.67
CA ALA A 19 -15.26 -4.45 13.87
C ALA A 19 -13.87 -4.96 14.30
N PHE A 20 -13.65 -6.28 14.26
CA PHE A 20 -12.34 -6.87 14.54
C PHE A 20 -11.28 -6.37 13.56
N ASP A 21 -11.57 -6.37 12.26
CA ASP A 21 -10.67 -5.90 11.21
C ASP A 21 -10.29 -4.42 11.40
N THR A 22 -11.29 -3.57 11.65
CA THR A 22 -11.06 -2.14 11.92
C THR A 22 -10.20 -1.90 13.16
N VAL A 23 -10.51 -2.55 14.28
CA VAL A 23 -9.80 -2.31 15.54
C VAL A 23 -8.42 -2.97 15.54
N TYR A 24 -8.33 -4.24 15.13
CA TYR A 24 -7.09 -5.00 15.23
C TYR A 24 -6.12 -4.65 14.11
N HIS A 25 -6.56 -4.69 12.85
CA HIS A 25 -5.66 -4.48 11.71
C HIS A 25 -5.44 -2.99 11.45
N HIS A 26 -6.50 -2.19 11.32
CA HIS A 26 -6.35 -0.79 10.92
C HIS A 26 -5.85 0.12 12.03
N GLU A 27 -6.34 -0.04 13.27
CA GLU A 27 -5.94 0.81 14.39
C GLU A 27 -4.69 0.31 15.13
N LEU A 28 -4.71 -0.93 15.61
CA LEU A 28 -3.65 -1.43 16.50
C LEU A 28 -2.39 -1.84 15.74
N THR A 29 -2.54 -2.59 14.65
CA THR A 29 -1.39 -3.19 13.96
C THR A 29 -0.77 -2.21 12.96
N GLU A 30 -1.60 -1.57 12.14
CA GLU A 30 -1.12 -0.74 11.03
C GLU A 30 -1.12 0.76 11.34
N ALA A 31 -1.94 1.20 12.30
CA ALA A 31 -2.14 2.60 12.67
C ALA A 31 -2.39 3.51 11.45
N LEU A 32 -3.29 3.07 10.56
CA LEU A 32 -3.61 3.73 9.29
C LEU A 32 -3.90 5.23 9.40
N PRO A 33 -4.67 5.72 10.40
CA PRO A 33 -4.95 7.15 10.56
C PRO A 33 -3.69 8.03 10.72
N ASN A 34 -2.57 7.43 11.13
CA ASN A 34 -1.31 8.13 11.36
C ASN A 34 -0.34 8.02 10.17
N ARG A 35 -0.73 7.38 9.05
CA ARG A 35 0.11 7.22 7.86
C ARG A 35 -0.25 8.21 6.76
N SER A 36 0.73 9.02 6.34
CA SER A 36 0.55 10.02 5.27
C SER A 36 0.14 9.44 3.92
N THR A 37 0.51 8.18 3.66
CA THR A 37 0.21 7.45 2.41
C THR A 37 -1.17 6.79 2.41
N ALA A 38 -1.88 6.73 3.54
CA ALA A 38 -3.14 5.98 3.69
C ALA A 38 -4.39 6.79 3.32
N ARG A 39 -4.25 8.00 2.77
CA ARG A 39 -5.39 8.91 2.51
C ARG A 39 -6.47 8.30 1.63
N THR A 40 -6.08 7.66 0.53
CA THR A 40 -7.00 7.05 -0.44
C THR A 40 -7.70 5.84 0.19
N GLU A 41 -6.95 5.02 0.92
CA GLU A 41 -7.47 3.87 1.69
C GLU A 41 -8.51 4.32 2.73
N LEU A 42 -8.19 5.34 3.54
CA LEU A 42 -9.11 5.94 4.52
C LEU A 42 -10.36 6.55 3.86
N ALA A 43 -10.25 7.13 2.67
CA ALA A 43 -11.41 7.66 1.94
C ALA A 43 -12.33 6.54 1.42
N ILE A 44 -11.75 5.44 0.95
CA ILE A 44 -12.50 4.25 0.53
C ILE A 44 -13.21 3.63 1.74
N HIS A 45 -12.49 3.44 2.86
CA HIS A 45 -13.06 2.94 4.12
C HIS A 45 -14.22 3.81 4.61
N ALA A 46 -14.05 5.13 4.63
CA ALA A 46 -15.11 6.06 5.02
C ALA A 46 -16.37 5.93 4.14
N THR A 47 -16.17 5.77 2.82
CA THR A 47 -17.27 5.59 1.86
C THR A 47 -17.98 4.25 2.07
N ARG A 48 -17.21 3.16 2.21
CA ARG A 48 -17.74 1.82 2.51
C ARG A 48 -18.51 1.81 3.83
N ALA A 49 -17.96 2.43 4.87
CA ALA A 49 -18.58 2.55 6.18
C ALA A 49 -19.90 3.34 6.14
N ALA A 50 -20.00 4.39 5.33
CA ALA A 50 -21.27 5.11 5.13
C ALA A 50 -22.35 4.20 4.51
N ILE A 51 -21.99 3.42 3.47
CA ILE A 51 -22.91 2.47 2.83
C ILE A 51 -23.31 1.36 3.81
N TYR A 52 -22.34 0.77 4.52
CA TYR A 52 -22.63 -0.24 5.53
C TYR A 52 -23.50 0.31 6.67
N GLY A 53 -23.28 1.55 7.12
CA GLY A 53 -24.14 2.19 8.12
C GLY A 53 -25.60 2.22 7.69
N VAL A 54 -25.85 2.62 6.43
CA VAL A 54 -27.20 2.59 5.83
C VAL A 54 -27.74 1.16 5.75
N LEU A 55 -26.94 0.20 5.28
CA LEU A 55 -27.37 -1.19 5.15
C LEU A 55 -27.68 -1.85 6.51
N PHE A 56 -26.83 -1.70 7.52
CA PHE A 56 -27.02 -2.29 8.85
C PHE A 56 -28.23 -1.71 9.58
N VAL A 57 -28.38 -0.39 9.59
CA VAL A 57 -29.57 0.25 10.19
C VAL A 57 -30.81 -0.07 9.37
N GLY A 58 -30.70 0.00 8.04
CA GLY A 58 -31.78 -0.24 7.10
C GLY A 58 -32.31 -1.66 7.11
N LEU A 59 -31.46 -2.68 7.27
CA LEU A 59 -31.88 -4.08 7.28
C LEU A 59 -32.15 -4.61 8.70
N SER A 60 -31.87 -3.81 9.74
CA SER A 60 -32.04 -4.23 11.14
C SER A 60 -33.48 -4.64 11.47
N ASN A 61 -34.46 -3.84 11.03
CA ASN A 61 -35.88 -4.03 11.31
C ASN A 61 -36.78 -3.54 10.17
N TRP A 62 -36.25 -3.30 8.97
CA TRP A 62 -37.04 -2.85 7.82
C TRP A 62 -36.91 -3.78 6.64
N GLN A 63 -38.03 -4.02 5.96
CA GLN A 63 -38.07 -4.64 4.65
C GLN A 63 -38.21 -3.55 3.59
N TRP A 64 -37.43 -3.68 2.52
CA TRP A 64 -37.32 -2.69 1.47
C TRP A 64 -38.15 -3.18 0.29
N HIS A 65 -39.37 -2.65 0.13
CA HIS A 65 -40.32 -3.07 -0.90
C HIS A 65 -40.30 -2.13 -2.12
N GLY A 66 -40.70 -2.64 -3.28
CA GLY A 66 -40.78 -1.90 -4.55
C GLY A 66 -39.47 -1.20 -4.92
N MET A 67 -39.51 0.11 -5.15
CA MET A 67 -38.33 0.90 -5.54
C MET A 67 -37.24 0.93 -4.47
N PHE A 68 -37.58 0.73 -3.19
CA PHE A 68 -36.56 0.59 -2.16
C PHE A 68 -35.78 -0.72 -2.32
N ALA A 69 -36.41 -1.81 -2.74
CA ALA A 69 -35.70 -3.05 -3.05
C ALA A 69 -34.67 -2.83 -4.18
N VAL A 70 -35.02 -2.03 -5.20
CA VAL A 70 -34.10 -1.65 -6.29
C VAL A 70 -32.93 -0.82 -5.76
N ALA A 71 -33.19 0.16 -4.89
CA ALA A 71 -32.13 0.93 -4.24
C ALA A 71 -31.19 0.05 -3.41
N LEU A 72 -31.73 -0.95 -2.71
CA LEU A 72 -30.94 -1.93 -1.96
C LEU A 72 -30.00 -2.73 -2.87
N ILE A 73 -30.48 -3.21 -4.03
CA ILE A 73 -29.65 -3.89 -5.03
C ILE A 73 -28.52 -2.97 -5.50
N ALA A 74 -28.83 -1.70 -5.78
CA ALA A 74 -27.83 -0.72 -6.21
C ALA A 74 -26.76 -0.47 -5.13
N PHE A 75 -27.16 -0.36 -3.86
CA PHE A 75 -26.21 -0.25 -2.75
C PHE A 75 -25.24 -1.43 -2.68
N PHE A 76 -25.74 -2.67 -2.81
CA PHE A 76 -24.87 -3.85 -2.83
C PHE A 76 -23.97 -3.89 -4.07
N ALA A 77 -24.47 -3.51 -5.24
CA ALA A 77 -23.64 -3.46 -6.45
C ALA A 77 -22.47 -2.47 -6.29
N VAL A 78 -22.73 -1.28 -5.76
CA VAL A 78 -21.69 -0.28 -5.45
C VAL A 78 -20.73 -0.80 -4.40
N GLU A 79 -21.24 -1.42 -3.33
CA GLU A 79 -20.42 -1.98 -2.26
C GLU A 79 -19.47 -3.08 -2.77
N ILE A 80 -19.94 -3.99 -3.62
CA ILE A 80 -19.11 -5.04 -4.23
C ILE A 80 -17.98 -4.40 -5.06
N VAL A 81 -18.29 -3.38 -5.87
CA VAL A 81 -17.28 -2.68 -6.67
C VAL A 81 -16.25 -1.99 -5.77
N LEU A 82 -16.70 -1.30 -4.72
CA LEU A 82 -15.81 -0.65 -3.77
C LEU A 82 -14.93 -1.65 -3.02
N THR A 83 -15.47 -2.79 -2.60
CA THR A 83 -14.72 -3.85 -1.92
C THR A 83 -13.67 -4.47 -2.84
N LEU A 84 -13.99 -4.69 -4.12
CA LEU A 84 -13.02 -5.14 -5.11
C LEU A 84 -11.94 -4.10 -5.41
N TRP A 85 -12.33 -2.83 -5.47
CA TRP A 85 -11.38 -1.72 -5.63
C TRP A 85 -10.41 -1.69 -4.44
N ASP A 86 -10.92 -1.81 -3.21
CA ASP A 86 -10.13 -1.76 -1.98
C ASP A 86 -8.97 -2.77 -2.01
N PHE A 87 -9.26 -4.02 -2.39
CA PHE A 87 -8.24 -5.05 -2.57
C PHE A 87 -7.11 -4.65 -3.53
N VAL A 88 -7.46 -3.96 -4.63
CA VAL A 88 -6.46 -3.50 -5.59
C VAL A 88 -5.61 -2.38 -5.01
N ILE A 89 -6.21 -1.45 -4.26
CA ILE A 89 -5.50 -0.32 -3.68
C ILE A 89 -4.60 -0.78 -2.54
N GLU A 90 -5.07 -1.64 -1.64
CA GLU A 90 -4.29 -2.19 -0.54
C GLU A 90 -3.02 -2.90 -1.02
N ASP A 91 -3.13 -3.74 -2.06
CA ASP A 91 -1.98 -4.48 -2.61
C ASP A 91 -0.97 -3.56 -3.32
N GLN A 92 -1.44 -2.43 -3.85
CA GLN A 92 -0.57 -1.41 -4.44
C GLN A 92 0.11 -0.52 -3.39
N THR A 93 -0.55 -0.23 -2.26
CA THR A 93 -0.03 0.71 -1.25
C THR A 93 0.88 0.02 -0.23
N ARG A 94 0.63 -1.24 0.14
CA ARG A 94 1.42 -1.94 1.16
C ARG A 94 1.38 -3.47 1.02
N LEU A 95 2.30 -4.13 1.71
CA LEU A 95 2.28 -5.60 1.84
C LEU A 95 1.35 -6.00 2.98
N LEU A 96 0.21 -6.62 2.64
CA LEU A 96 -0.74 -7.13 3.61
C LEU A 96 -0.13 -8.26 4.48
N PRO A 97 -0.24 -8.20 5.82
CA PRO A 97 0.02 -9.32 6.71
C PRO A 97 -0.82 -10.55 6.33
N ALA A 98 -0.32 -11.75 6.66
CA ALA A 98 -1.05 -12.98 6.38
C ALA A 98 -2.39 -13.05 7.12
N SER A 99 -2.46 -12.53 8.36
CA SER A 99 -3.69 -12.48 9.14
C SER A 99 -4.75 -11.57 8.52
N GLU A 100 -4.36 -10.39 8.01
CA GLU A 100 -5.27 -9.44 7.34
C GLU A 100 -5.89 -10.06 6.09
N ARG A 101 -5.06 -10.71 5.24
CA ARG A 101 -5.57 -11.46 4.07
C ARG A 101 -6.58 -12.54 4.43
N VAL A 102 -6.34 -13.27 5.52
CA VAL A 102 -7.28 -14.30 5.99
C VAL A 102 -8.58 -13.65 6.47
N THR A 103 -8.51 -12.57 7.25
CA THR A 103 -9.70 -11.82 7.69
C THR A 103 -10.52 -11.33 6.50
N HIS A 104 -9.89 -10.70 5.49
CA HIS A 104 -10.58 -10.23 4.30
C HIS A 104 -11.23 -11.36 3.50
N THR A 105 -10.55 -12.51 3.39
CA THR A 105 -11.11 -13.68 2.71
C THR A 105 -12.36 -14.19 3.44
N VAL A 106 -12.32 -14.27 4.77
CA VAL A 106 -13.47 -14.69 5.58
C VAL A 106 -14.62 -13.68 5.47
N LEU A 107 -14.32 -12.38 5.52
CA LEU A 107 -15.29 -11.29 5.32
C LEU A 107 -15.97 -11.37 3.95
N ALA A 108 -15.21 -11.66 2.88
CA ALA A 108 -15.75 -11.78 1.53
C ALA A 108 -16.67 -13.01 1.39
N ILE A 109 -16.27 -14.16 1.97
CA ILE A 109 -17.09 -15.38 1.96
C ILE A 109 -18.39 -15.16 2.75
N ASN A 110 -18.31 -14.61 3.96
CA ASN A 110 -19.46 -14.35 4.81
C ASN A 110 -20.39 -13.29 4.19
N GLY A 111 -19.83 -12.21 3.64
CA GLY A 111 -20.58 -11.18 2.92
C GLY A 111 -21.29 -11.71 1.68
N GLY A 112 -20.62 -12.56 0.88
CA GLY A 112 -21.24 -13.22 -0.28
C GLY A 112 -22.40 -14.14 0.12
N ALA A 113 -22.25 -14.91 1.21
CA ALA A 113 -23.31 -15.75 1.74
C ALA A 113 -24.52 -14.93 2.22
N PHE A 114 -24.27 -13.83 2.95
CA PHE A 114 -25.29 -12.88 3.37
C PHE A 114 -26.07 -12.30 2.17
N ILE A 115 -25.36 -11.74 1.18
CA ILE A 115 -25.99 -11.11 0.00
C ILE A 115 -26.80 -12.14 -0.77
N THR A 116 -26.28 -13.35 -0.96
CA THR A 116 -26.97 -14.43 -1.69
C THR A 116 -28.27 -14.82 -0.98
N LEU A 117 -28.22 -15.04 0.34
CA LEU A 117 -29.40 -15.39 1.13
C LEU A 117 -30.45 -14.28 1.14
N LEU A 118 -30.00 -13.01 1.17
CA LEU A 118 -30.88 -11.85 1.10
C LEU A 118 -31.54 -11.75 -0.28
N ALA A 119 -30.77 -11.93 -1.36
CA ALA A 119 -31.22 -11.87 -2.75
C ALA A 119 -32.36 -12.84 -3.07
N LEU A 120 -32.42 -13.99 -2.38
CA LEU A 120 -33.55 -14.94 -2.53
C LEU A 120 -34.91 -14.35 -2.13
N ASN A 121 -34.94 -13.27 -1.33
CA ASN A 121 -36.17 -12.62 -0.88
C ASN A 121 -36.54 -11.40 -1.75
N VAL A 122 -35.59 -10.89 -2.55
CA VAL A 122 -35.76 -9.65 -3.33
C VAL A 122 -36.89 -9.74 -4.36
N PRO A 123 -37.12 -10.85 -5.09
CA PRO A 123 -38.24 -10.93 -6.03
C PRO A 123 -39.60 -10.66 -5.38
N ALA A 124 -39.84 -11.25 -4.20
CA ALA A 124 -41.07 -11.01 -3.45
C ALA A 124 -41.18 -9.53 -3.02
N TRP A 125 -40.08 -8.92 -2.59
CA TRP A 125 -40.09 -7.50 -2.22
C TRP A 125 -40.29 -6.54 -3.40
N LEU A 126 -39.87 -6.92 -4.61
CA LEU A 126 -40.08 -6.13 -5.82
C LEU A 126 -41.55 -6.12 -6.28
N GLU A 127 -42.30 -7.19 -5.98
CA GLU A 127 -43.74 -7.30 -6.29
C GLU A 127 -44.60 -6.44 -5.35
N GLU A 128 -44.09 -6.10 -4.17
CA GLU A 128 -44.79 -5.28 -3.18
C GLU A 128 -44.75 -3.77 -3.53
N PRO A 129 -45.77 -3.00 -3.12
CA PRO A 129 -45.77 -1.54 -3.27
C PRO A 129 -44.54 -0.89 -2.62
N THR A 130 -44.07 0.22 -3.18
CA THR A 130 -42.87 0.91 -2.67
C THR A 130 -43.09 1.40 -1.24
N ALA A 131 -42.45 0.75 -0.27
CA ALA A 131 -42.54 1.09 1.14
C ALA A 131 -41.32 0.56 1.92
N LEU A 132 -41.04 1.19 3.06
CA LEU A 132 -40.21 0.61 4.11
C LEU A 132 -41.13 0.05 5.17
N VAL A 133 -41.22 -1.26 5.26
CA VAL A 133 -42.13 -1.95 6.18
C VAL A 133 -41.36 -2.38 7.42
N TRP A 134 -41.83 -1.96 8.59
CA TRP A 134 -41.24 -2.35 9.86
C TRP A 134 -41.52 -3.84 10.14
N HIS A 135 -40.47 -4.60 10.34
CA HIS A 135 -40.51 -6.01 10.73
C HIS A 135 -39.46 -6.28 11.81
N SER A 136 -39.91 -6.34 13.06
CA SER A 136 -39.04 -6.53 14.22
C SER A 136 -38.27 -7.85 14.15
N GLN A 137 -36.96 -7.77 14.37
CA GLN A 137 -36.07 -8.93 14.51
C GLN A 137 -35.68 -9.19 15.98
N GLY A 138 -36.35 -8.51 16.92
CA GLY A 138 -36.02 -8.56 18.34
C GLY A 138 -34.59 -8.11 18.62
N TRP A 139 -33.85 -8.92 19.41
CA TRP A 139 -32.47 -8.60 19.79
C TRP A 139 -31.52 -8.47 18.59
N LEU A 140 -31.74 -9.27 17.54
CA LEU A 140 -30.89 -9.27 16.35
C LEU A 140 -30.97 -7.93 15.62
N GLY A 141 -32.17 -7.36 15.52
CA GLY A 141 -32.37 -6.04 14.93
C GLY A 141 -31.70 -4.93 15.74
N ILE A 142 -31.81 -4.98 17.08
CA ILE A 142 -31.11 -4.02 17.96
C ILE A 142 -29.60 -4.12 17.76
N PHE A 143 -29.06 -5.34 17.74
CA PHE A 143 -27.64 -5.57 17.52
C PHE A 143 -27.16 -5.03 16.17
N LEU A 144 -27.87 -5.32 15.09
CA LEU A 144 -27.54 -4.81 13.75
C LEU A 144 -27.60 -3.29 13.67
N ALA A 145 -28.60 -2.66 14.29
CA ALA A 145 -28.68 -1.20 14.35
C ALA A 145 -27.47 -0.59 15.10
N LEU A 146 -27.05 -1.20 16.21
CA LEU A 146 -25.84 -0.78 16.93
C LEU A 146 -24.57 -0.97 16.10
N CYS A 147 -24.43 -2.08 15.38
CA CYS A 147 -23.34 -2.27 14.42
C CYS A 147 -23.33 -1.17 13.36
N GLY A 148 -24.50 -0.82 12.80
CA GLY A 148 -24.61 0.24 11.80
C GLY A 148 -24.21 1.62 12.34
N ILE A 149 -24.58 1.95 13.58
CA ILE A 149 -24.12 3.17 14.26
C ILE A 149 -22.60 3.12 14.46
N GLY A 150 -22.06 2.02 14.98
CA GLY A 150 -20.63 1.86 15.23
C GLY A 150 -19.78 2.01 13.97
N VAL A 151 -20.17 1.34 12.88
CA VAL A 151 -19.54 1.49 11.56
C VAL A 151 -19.68 2.92 11.03
N GLY A 152 -20.85 3.55 11.18
CA GLY A 152 -21.05 4.93 10.77
C GLY A 152 -20.11 5.91 11.49
N LEU A 153 -19.93 5.75 12.80
CA LEU A 153 -18.98 6.54 13.59
C LEU A 153 -17.53 6.29 13.15
N SER A 154 -17.17 5.04 12.89
CA SER A 154 -15.85 4.68 12.33
C SER A 154 -15.61 5.36 10.97
N GLY A 155 -16.61 5.35 10.07
CA GLY A 155 -16.52 6.01 8.78
C GLY A 155 -16.35 7.53 8.86
N ILE A 156 -17.05 8.17 9.79
CA ILE A 156 -16.88 9.61 10.06
C ILE A 156 -15.46 9.90 10.53
N ARG A 157 -14.92 9.09 11.44
CA ARG A 157 -13.52 9.21 11.90
C ARG A 157 -12.56 9.08 10.73
N ASP A 158 -12.72 8.06 9.88
CA ASP A 158 -11.82 7.83 8.75
C ASP A 158 -11.90 8.95 7.71
N ALA A 159 -13.08 9.55 7.50
CA ALA A 159 -13.25 10.73 6.66
C ALA A 159 -12.48 11.94 7.22
N PHE A 160 -12.52 12.16 8.53
CA PHE A 160 -11.73 13.21 9.18
C PHE A 160 -10.23 12.94 9.09
N ALA A 161 -9.79 11.70 9.34
CA ALA A 161 -8.40 11.29 9.21
C ALA A 161 -7.90 11.52 7.78
N SER A 162 -8.62 11.04 6.76
CA SER A 162 -8.29 11.24 5.34
C SER A 162 -8.12 12.73 4.97
N ARG A 163 -8.94 13.62 5.54
CA ARG A 163 -8.83 15.07 5.33
C ARG A 163 -7.64 15.68 6.06
N ALA A 164 -7.37 15.27 7.29
CA ALA A 164 -6.23 15.75 8.08
C ALA A 164 -4.90 15.36 7.42
N THR A 165 -4.78 14.12 6.94
CA THR A 165 -3.61 13.63 6.21
C THR A 165 -3.38 14.37 4.87
N GLY A 166 -4.45 14.93 4.29
CA GLY A 166 -4.38 15.72 3.06
C GLY A 166 -3.68 17.08 3.20
N ILE A 167 -3.57 17.60 4.43
CA ILE A 167 -2.91 18.90 4.70
C ILE A 167 -1.39 18.76 4.67
N ASP A 168 -0.84 17.62 5.07
CA ASP A 168 0.62 17.37 5.04
C ASP A 168 1.16 17.15 3.61
N ASN A 169 0.31 16.72 2.67
CA ASN A 169 0.68 16.55 1.25
C ASN A 169 0.54 17.82 0.40
N ALA A 170 -0.12 18.88 0.90
CA ALA A 170 -0.08 20.19 0.26
C ALA A 170 1.33 20.84 0.33
N GLY A 171 2.22 20.24 1.12
CA GLY A 171 3.66 20.52 1.18
C GLY A 171 4.53 19.67 0.24
N GLU A 172 3.96 18.82 -0.62
CA GLU A 172 4.66 18.43 -1.86
C GLU A 172 4.76 19.69 -2.71
N ARG A 173 5.79 20.49 -2.41
CA ARG A 173 6.32 21.50 -3.32
C ARG A 173 6.28 20.87 -4.70
N THR A 174 5.66 21.53 -5.66
CA THR A 174 5.94 21.33 -7.07
C THR A 174 7.44 21.59 -7.26
N VAL A 175 8.26 20.62 -6.90
CA VAL A 175 9.68 20.60 -7.21
C VAL A 175 9.66 20.56 -8.72
N SER A 176 10.15 21.64 -9.35
CA SER A 176 10.38 21.66 -10.78
C SER A 176 11.02 20.32 -11.17
N PRO A 177 10.50 19.61 -12.19
CA PRO A 177 10.98 18.27 -12.51
C PRO A 177 12.49 18.31 -12.63
N VAL A 178 13.16 17.50 -11.80
CA VAL A 178 14.63 17.45 -11.74
C VAL A 178 15.09 17.00 -13.12
N ARG A 179 15.79 17.89 -13.83
CA ARG A 179 16.44 17.58 -15.10
C ARG A 179 17.84 17.04 -14.80
N PHE A 180 18.08 15.77 -15.11
CA PHE A 180 19.38 15.13 -14.94
C PHE A 180 20.24 15.27 -16.20
N HIS A 181 19.62 15.27 -17.39
CA HIS A 181 20.32 15.40 -18.67
C HIS A 181 19.38 15.79 -19.82
N ASP A 182 19.89 16.51 -20.83
CA ASP A 182 19.08 16.99 -21.98
C ASP A 182 18.60 15.86 -22.91
N GLN A 183 19.32 14.74 -22.91
CA GLN A 183 19.05 13.57 -23.74
C GLN A 183 18.68 12.37 -22.87
N PRO A 184 17.72 11.52 -23.29
CA PRO A 184 17.44 10.24 -22.63
C PRO A 184 18.72 9.41 -22.45
N GLN A 185 18.87 8.82 -21.27
CA GLN A 185 20.03 8.02 -20.89
C GLN A 185 19.54 6.68 -20.34
N HIS A 186 20.36 5.64 -20.46
CA HIS A 186 20.16 4.38 -19.77
C HIS A 186 20.96 4.35 -18.47
N VAL A 187 20.26 4.26 -17.34
CA VAL A 187 20.85 4.30 -16.00
C VAL A 187 20.70 2.94 -15.32
N LEU A 188 21.83 2.34 -14.93
CA LEU A 188 21.85 1.17 -14.06
C LEU A 188 21.84 1.61 -12.60
N VAL A 189 20.83 1.19 -11.83
CA VAL A 189 20.69 1.55 -10.42
C VAL A 189 20.76 0.30 -9.54
N THR A 190 21.69 0.27 -8.60
CA THR A 190 21.72 -0.73 -7.51
C THR A 190 21.04 -0.14 -6.27
N GLY A 191 20.40 -0.98 -5.46
CA GLY A 191 19.64 -0.47 -4.30
C GLY A 191 18.39 0.32 -4.69
N ALA A 192 17.90 0.15 -5.93
CA ALA A 192 16.75 0.86 -6.49
C ALA A 192 15.50 0.80 -5.61
N THR A 193 15.22 -0.33 -4.96
CA THR A 193 14.03 -0.47 -4.09
C THR A 193 14.22 0.08 -2.68
N GLY A 194 15.38 0.69 -2.37
CA GLY A 194 15.67 1.29 -1.07
C GLY A 194 15.07 2.69 -0.92
N PHE A 195 15.24 3.29 0.27
CA PHE A 195 14.68 4.60 0.62
C PHE A 195 15.01 5.69 -0.41
N VAL A 196 16.30 5.91 -0.70
CA VAL A 196 16.74 6.90 -1.71
C VAL A 196 16.48 6.40 -3.14
N GLY A 197 16.69 5.10 -3.37
CA GLY A 197 16.58 4.52 -4.70
C GLY A 197 15.19 4.67 -5.32
N GLN A 198 14.11 4.50 -4.54
CA GLN A 198 12.76 4.57 -5.08
C GLN A 198 12.44 5.98 -5.60
N VAL A 199 12.80 7.00 -4.83
CA VAL A 199 12.61 8.41 -5.20
C VAL A 199 13.42 8.75 -6.44
N LEU A 200 14.70 8.35 -6.46
CA LEU A 200 15.59 8.59 -7.59
C LEU A 200 15.09 7.93 -8.88
N VAL A 201 14.70 6.66 -8.82
CA VAL A 201 14.22 5.94 -10.01
C VAL A 201 12.95 6.58 -10.58
N ARG A 202 12.01 6.98 -9.72
CA ARG A 202 10.80 7.72 -10.17
C ARG A 202 11.16 9.05 -10.82
N ALA A 203 12.11 9.79 -10.27
CA ALA A 203 12.57 11.04 -10.85
C ALA A 203 13.27 10.83 -12.21
N LEU A 204 14.12 9.81 -12.33
CA LEU A 204 14.78 9.46 -13.60
C LEU A 204 13.77 9.08 -14.70
N LEU A 205 12.76 8.29 -14.35
CA LEU A 205 11.68 7.92 -15.29
C LEU A 205 10.85 9.14 -15.69
N ALA A 206 10.52 10.01 -14.75
CA ALA A 206 9.77 11.25 -15.01
C ALA A 206 10.55 12.21 -15.92
N ASP A 207 11.88 12.19 -15.86
CA ASP A 207 12.76 12.96 -16.76
C ASP A 207 12.98 12.30 -18.13
N GLY A 208 12.43 11.10 -18.36
CA GLY A 208 12.48 10.39 -19.65
C GLY A 208 13.68 9.46 -19.82
N HIS A 209 14.40 9.13 -18.74
CA HIS A 209 15.48 8.14 -18.77
C HIS A 209 14.94 6.71 -18.68
N THR A 210 15.70 5.76 -19.23
CA THR A 210 15.44 4.33 -19.03
C THR A 210 16.25 3.82 -17.85
N VAL A 211 15.65 2.99 -17.02
CA VAL A 211 16.29 2.47 -15.81
C VAL A 211 16.35 0.95 -15.86
N THR A 212 17.53 0.40 -15.58
CA THR A 212 17.71 -0.99 -15.19
C THR A 212 18.02 -1.07 -13.70
N ALA A 213 17.20 -1.77 -12.93
CA ALA A 213 17.39 -1.99 -11.50
C ALA A 213 18.04 -3.35 -11.24
N LEU A 214 19.22 -3.35 -10.63
CA LEU A 214 19.87 -4.57 -10.14
C LEU A 214 19.36 -4.87 -8.72
N ALA A 215 18.58 -5.94 -8.59
CA ALA A 215 17.87 -6.27 -7.35
C ALA A 215 18.00 -7.76 -7.01
N ARG A 216 18.11 -8.06 -5.70
CA ARG A 216 18.11 -9.44 -5.19
C ARG A 216 16.82 -10.21 -5.50
N ASN A 217 15.71 -9.50 -5.65
CA ASN A 217 14.42 -10.05 -6.06
C ASN A 217 13.84 -9.17 -7.18
N PRO A 218 14.13 -9.49 -8.46
CA PRO A 218 13.70 -8.69 -9.60
C PRO A 218 12.18 -8.58 -9.73
N LYS A 219 11.44 -9.64 -9.41
CA LYS A 219 9.96 -9.62 -9.43
C LYS A 219 9.44 -8.55 -8.49
N LYS A 220 9.86 -8.58 -7.22
CA LYS A 220 9.44 -7.58 -6.22
C LYS A 220 9.85 -6.15 -6.62
N ALA A 221 11.02 -5.99 -7.22
CA ALA A 221 11.46 -4.71 -7.74
C ALA A 221 10.57 -4.21 -8.89
N ALA A 222 10.22 -5.09 -9.84
CA ALA A 222 9.33 -4.74 -10.95
C ALA A 222 7.94 -4.30 -10.45
N TRP A 223 7.38 -5.01 -9.46
CA TRP A 223 6.15 -4.60 -8.77
C TRP A 223 6.27 -3.20 -8.14
N THR A 224 7.40 -2.89 -7.50
CA THR A 224 7.63 -1.58 -6.84
C THR A 224 7.58 -0.40 -7.84
N PHE A 225 7.85 -0.66 -9.12
CA PHE A 225 7.89 0.34 -10.18
C PHE A 225 6.82 0.13 -11.26
N ASN A 226 5.76 -0.62 -10.96
CA ASN A 226 4.63 -0.88 -11.87
C ASN A 226 5.08 -1.40 -13.27
N GLY A 227 6.15 -2.19 -13.31
CA GLY A 227 6.72 -2.73 -14.56
C GLY A 227 7.47 -1.71 -15.44
N ALA A 228 7.58 -0.44 -15.03
CA ALA A 228 8.25 0.60 -15.82
C ALA A 228 9.78 0.48 -15.86
N VAL A 229 10.36 -0.41 -15.04
CA VAL A 229 11.81 -0.57 -14.85
C VAL A 229 12.22 -2.00 -15.18
N ARG A 230 13.24 -2.15 -16.03
CA ARG A 230 13.86 -3.47 -16.27
C ARG A 230 14.56 -3.92 -14.99
N CYS A 231 14.11 -5.01 -14.39
CA CYS A 231 14.69 -5.51 -13.14
C CYS A 231 15.48 -6.79 -13.42
N ILE A 232 16.74 -6.83 -12.99
CA ILE A 232 17.66 -7.96 -13.21
C ILE A 232 18.26 -8.43 -11.88
N ALA A 233 18.66 -9.71 -11.80
CA ALA A 233 19.30 -10.28 -10.62
C ALA A 233 20.82 -10.26 -10.70
N ARG A 234 21.37 -10.32 -11.92
CA ARG A 234 22.81 -10.44 -12.18
C ARG A 234 23.24 -9.45 -13.25
N LEU A 235 24.45 -8.91 -13.09
CA LEU A 235 25.04 -7.97 -14.05
C LEU A 235 25.23 -8.56 -15.45
N ASP A 236 25.52 -9.86 -15.55
CA ASP A 236 25.71 -10.53 -16.84
C ASP A 236 24.41 -10.70 -17.65
N GLU A 237 23.25 -10.32 -17.10
CA GLU A 237 21.99 -10.20 -17.88
C GLU A 237 21.98 -8.95 -18.78
N ILE A 238 22.91 -8.01 -18.55
CA ILE A 238 23.20 -6.91 -19.46
C ILE A 238 24.30 -7.38 -20.39
N ALA A 239 23.99 -7.50 -21.68
CA ALA A 239 24.96 -7.96 -22.67
C ALA A 239 26.10 -6.93 -22.81
N PRO A 240 27.37 -7.34 -23.00
CA PRO A 240 28.50 -6.39 -23.11
C PRO A 240 28.36 -5.33 -24.21
N ILE A 241 27.55 -5.60 -25.23
CA ILE A 241 27.25 -4.67 -26.33
C ILE A 241 26.19 -3.62 -25.95
N GLU A 242 25.33 -3.94 -24.99
CA GLU A 242 24.26 -3.06 -24.51
C GLU A 242 24.86 -1.80 -23.89
N ARG A 243 24.30 -0.64 -24.26
CA ARG A 243 24.80 0.65 -23.78
C ARG A 243 24.16 0.97 -22.44
N VAL A 244 25.00 1.22 -21.43
CA VAL A 244 24.63 1.79 -20.14
C VAL A 244 25.41 3.08 -20.00
N ASP A 245 24.72 4.20 -19.84
CA ASP A 245 25.37 5.52 -19.81
C ASP A 245 25.90 5.86 -18.43
N VAL A 246 25.14 5.54 -17.39
CA VAL A 246 25.44 5.91 -15.99
C VAL A 246 25.16 4.74 -15.06
N VAL A 247 26.02 4.55 -14.06
CA VAL A 247 25.81 3.60 -12.96
C VAL A 247 25.60 4.38 -11.66
N ILE A 248 24.53 4.07 -10.93
CA ILE A 248 24.26 4.63 -9.61
C ILE A 248 24.23 3.49 -8.60
N ASN A 249 25.21 3.47 -7.70
CA ASN A 249 25.40 2.43 -6.71
C ASN A 249 24.86 2.87 -5.33
N LEU A 250 23.62 2.51 -5.01
CA LEU A 250 23.00 2.74 -3.69
C LEU A 250 22.85 1.45 -2.87
N ALA A 251 23.34 0.32 -3.37
CA ALA A 251 23.27 -0.95 -2.66
C ALA A 251 24.14 -0.92 -1.39
N GLY A 252 23.59 -1.46 -0.32
CA GLY A 252 24.30 -1.66 0.93
C GLY A 252 23.42 -2.33 1.97
N ALA A 253 24.04 -3.14 2.85
CA ALA A 253 23.32 -3.67 4.00
C ALA A 253 22.97 -2.53 4.97
N ARG A 254 21.76 -2.61 5.55
CA ARG A 254 21.21 -1.63 6.52
C ARG A 254 22.15 -1.49 7.71
N ILE A 255 22.55 -0.27 8.06
CA ILE A 255 23.46 -0.05 9.20
C ILE A 255 22.71 -0.14 10.54
N LEU A 256 21.48 0.38 10.59
CA LEU A 256 20.66 0.44 11.79
C LEU A 256 20.00 -0.92 12.14
N GLY A 257 19.89 -1.21 13.44
CA GLY A 257 19.01 -2.24 14.01
C GLY A 257 19.68 -3.52 14.51
N GLN A 258 20.94 -3.81 14.15
CA GLN A 258 21.66 -5.00 14.63
C GLN A 258 22.90 -4.61 15.43
N ARG A 259 23.25 -5.40 16.46
CA ARG A 259 24.50 -5.24 17.21
C ARG A 259 25.69 -5.46 16.28
N TRP A 260 26.75 -4.66 16.45
CA TRP A 260 27.95 -4.68 15.61
C TRP A 260 28.92 -5.81 16.02
N THR A 261 28.55 -7.05 15.71
CA THR A 261 29.47 -8.19 15.81
C THR A 261 30.48 -8.18 14.66
N ALA A 262 31.60 -8.89 14.80
CA ALA A 262 32.59 -9.06 13.72
C ALA A 262 31.94 -9.59 12.43
N ALA A 263 31.05 -10.59 12.55
CA ALA A 263 30.29 -11.12 11.43
C ALA A 263 29.41 -10.05 10.77
N ARG A 264 28.75 -9.19 11.57
CA ARG A 264 27.93 -8.10 11.03
C ARG A 264 28.78 -7.05 10.32
N GLN A 265 29.91 -6.66 10.89
CA GLN A 265 30.83 -5.72 10.26
C GLN A 265 31.34 -6.26 8.92
N GLN A 266 31.64 -7.57 8.83
CA GLN A 266 32.02 -8.19 7.57
C GLN A 266 30.89 -8.12 6.53
N VAL A 267 29.63 -8.37 6.92
CA VAL A 267 28.48 -8.20 6.03
C VAL A 267 28.37 -6.76 5.53
N LEU A 268 28.54 -5.77 6.42
CA LEU A 268 28.50 -4.35 6.04
C LEU A 268 29.61 -3.99 5.04
N ARG A 269 30.84 -4.44 5.28
CA ARG A 269 32.00 -4.23 4.37
C ARG A 269 31.78 -4.93 3.03
N ASN A 270 31.43 -6.21 3.03
CA ASN A 270 31.20 -6.98 1.80
C ASN A 270 30.05 -6.41 0.94
N SER A 271 28.99 -5.90 1.59
CA SER A 271 27.87 -5.28 0.88
C SER A 271 28.22 -3.96 0.19
N ARG A 272 29.42 -3.40 0.44
CA ARG A 272 29.90 -2.14 -0.10
C ARG A 272 31.15 -2.36 -0.95
N VAL A 273 32.25 -2.77 -0.35
CA VAL A 273 33.55 -2.92 -1.03
C VAL A 273 33.48 -3.98 -2.13
N ALA A 274 33.24 -5.24 -1.75
CA ALA A 274 33.18 -6.34 -2.70
C ALA A 274 32.05 -6.21 -3.74
N TYR A 275 30.99 -5.47 -3.40
CA TYR A 275 29.91 -5.19 -4.34
C TYR A 275 30.28 -4.11 -5.36
N THR A 276 30.94 -3.04 -4.91
CA THR A 276 31.49 -2.00 -5.78
C THR A 276 32.57 -2.54 -6.70
N GLU A 277 33.48 -3.37 -6.21
CA GLU A 277 34.51 -4.04 -7.03
C GLU A 277 33.88 -4.83 -8.19
N LYS A 278 32.83 -5.61 -7.91
CA LYS A 278 32.08 -6.34 -8.95
C LYS A 278 31.45 -5.43 -10.00
N LEU A 279 30.97 -4.25 -9.60
CA LEU A 279 30.44 -3.27 -10.55
C LEU A 279 31.55 -2.71 -11.43
N VAL A 280 32.70 -2.37 -10.85
CA VAL A 280 33.86 -1.87 -11.58
C VAL A 280 34.39 -2.91 -12.57
N ASP A 281 34.53 -4.17 -12.14
CA ASP A 281 34.93 -5.28 -13.00
C ASP A 281 33.94 -5.51 -14.15
N TRP A 282 32.64 -5.40 -13.86
CA TRP A 282 31.62 -5.48 -14.90
C TRP A 282 31.71 -4.33 -15.89
N MET A 283 31.87 -3.08 -15.42
CA MET A 283 32.06 -1.92 -16.30
C MET A 283 33.30 -2.07 -17.19
N GLY A 284 34.38 -2.67 -16.67
CA GLY A 284 35.59 -2.97 -17.43
C GLY A 284 35.36 -3.93 -18.61
N ARG A 285 34.34 -4.78 -18.53
CA ARG A 285 33.98 -5.77 -19.57
C ARG A 285 32.99 -5.23 -20.62
N MET A 286 32.42 -4.05 -20.42
CA MET A 286 31.45 -3.46 -21.35
C MET A 286 32.14 -2.87 -22.59
N LYS A 287 31.54 -3.07 -23.77
CA LYS A 287 32.03 -2.45 -25.01
C LYS A 287 31.84 -0.94 -24.98
N HIS A 288 30.70 -0.49 -24.46
CA HIS A 288 30.42 0.91 -24.19
C HIS A 288 30.51 1.14 -22.68
N LYS A 289 31.62 1.71 -22.23
CA LYS A 289 31.84 1.97 -20.81
C LYS A 289 30.90 3.09 -20.33
N PRO A 290 30.22 2.93 -19.18
CA PRO A 290 29.47 4.02 -18.58
C PRO A 290 30.38 5.24 -18.35
N ARG A 291 29.87 6.44 -18.64
CA ARG A 291 30.64 7.69 -18.51
C ARG A 291 30.81 8.14 -17.06
N LEU A 292 29.95 7.66 -16.18
CA LEU A 292 29.85 8.09 -14.79
C LEU A 292 29.39 6.94 -13.90
N MET A 293 30.08 6.77 -12.77
CA MET A 293 29.59 5.97 -11.64
C MET A 293 29.42 6.88 -10.42
N LEU A 294 28.20 6.97 -9.89
CA LEU A 294 27.91 7.61 -8.62
C LEU A 294 27.76 6.53 -7.56
N SER A 295 28.59 6.55 -6.51
CA SER A 295 28.52 5.58 -5.42
C SER A 295 28.13 6.27 -4.12
N ALA A 296 27.10 5.76 -3.46
CA ALA A 296 26.71 6.27 -2.15
C ALA A 296 27.85 6.07 -1.13
N SER A 297 28.12 7.13 -0.37
CA SER A 297 29.03 7.12 0.77
C SER A 297 28.27 7.63 2.02
N ALA A 298 28.99 7.89 3.11
CA ALA A 298 28.42 8.44 4.33
C ALA A 298 29.41 9.36 5.03
N VAL A 299 28.88 10.35 5.75
CA VAL A 299 29.67 11.32 6.56
C VAL A 299 30.55 10.64 7.62
N GLY A 300 30.21 9.41 8.02
CA GLY A 300 31.04 8.63 8.94
C GLY A 300 32.41 8.23 8.38
N TYR A 301 32.71 8.54 7.11
CA TYR A 301 34.09 8.49 6.59
C TYR A 301 35.02 9.38 7.42
N TYR A 302 34.59 10.60 7.75
CA TYR A 302 35.36 11.60 8.50
C TYR A 302 35.49 11.28 10.01
N GLY A 303 35.05 10.11 10.45
CA GLY A 303 35.09 9.70 11.85
C GLY A 303 33.95 10.27 12.71
N VAL A 304 34.12 10.11 14.04
CA VAL A 304 33.17 10.58 15.05
C VAL A 304 33.78 11.79 15.74
N GLN A 305 33.14 12.94 15.59
CA GLN A 305 33.56 14.17 16.25
C GLN A 305 33.15 14.17 17.72
N PRO A 306 34.05 14.54 18.66
CA PRO A 306 33.67 14.81 20.03
C PRO A 306 32.60 15.91 20.11
N PRO A 307 31.65 15.86 21.06
CA PRO A 307 30.58 16.86 21.15
C PRO A 307 31.05 18.31 21.28
N ASP A 308 32.26 18.51 21.82
CA ASP A 308 32.83 19.82 22.16
C ASP A 308 33.80 20.34 21.07
N ASP A 309 33.98 19.57 19.99
CA ASP A 309 34.85 19.92 18.88
C ASP A 309 34.00 20.51 17.75
N GLU A 310 34.16 21.81 17.46
CA GLU A 310 33.45 22.54 16.41
C GLU A 310 34.22 22.58 15.08
N THR A 311 35.32 21.84 14.95
CA THR A 311 36.14 21.85 13.73
C THR A 311 35.34 21.34 12.54
N ALA A 312 35.18 22.17 11.51
CA ALA A 312 34.52 21.73 10.28
C ALA A 312 35.39 20.73 9.53
N PHE A 313 34.85 19.55 9.21
CA PHE A 313 35.52 18.61 8.31
C PHE A 313 35.46 19.11 6.85
N ASN A 314 36.58 18.95 6.14
CA ASN A 314 36.70 19.21 4.70
C ASN A 314 37.24 17.94 3.99
N GLU A 315 37.57 18.02 2.71
CA GLU A 315 38.10 16.88 1.95
C GLU A 315 39.49 16.40 2.40
N ASP A 316 40.18 17.17 3.25
CA ASP A 316 41.48 16.82 3.83
C ASP A 316 41.37 16.20 5.23
N ALA A 317 40.14 16.13 5.79
CA ALA A 317 39.90 15.49 7.07
C ALA A 317 40.10 13.95 6.96
N PRO A 318 40.63 13.30 8.01
CA PRO A 318 41.00 11.88 8.01
C PRO A 318 39.83 10.94 7.70
#